data_AF-A0A2G9YLT7-F1
#
_entry.id   AF-A0A2G9YLT7-F1
#
_cell.length_a   1.000
_cell.length_b   1.000
_cell.length_c   1.000
_cell.angle_alpha   90.00
_cell.angle_beta   90.00
_cell.angle_gamma   90.00
#
_symmetry.space_group_name_H-M   'P 1'
#
loop_
_entity.id
_entity.type
_entity.pdbx_description
1 polymer ?
#
loop_
_entity_poly.entity_id
_entity_poly.type
_entity_poly.pdbx_seq_one_letter_code
_entity_poly.pdbx_strand_id
1 'polypeptide(L)'
;MSIKVRIPTPLQKLTKDKADVLAEARDIRELIENLEKNFPGIKSRLCDEKGGLRRFINIYVNEEDIRFLNLDKTLLKDGDEVSIIPAIAGGAK
;
A
#
# COMPACT_ATOMS: atom_id res chain seq x y z
N MET A 1 -3.12 -16.16 4.41
CA MET A 1 -2.10 -15.25 4.96
C MET A 1 -2.75 -13.89 5.09
N SER A 2 -3.03 -13.42 6.29
CA SER A 2 -3.74 -12.15 6.51
C SER A 2 -2.73 -11.04 6.78
N ILE A 3 -2.68 -10.07 5.87
CA ILE A 3 -1.86 -8.88 5.97
C ILE A 3 -2.78 -7.71 6.22
N LYS A 4 -2.47 -6.91 7.25
CA LYS A 4 -3.23 -5.71 7.56
C LYS A 4 -2.64 -4.54 6.79
N VAL A 5 -3.45 -3.90 5.95
CA VAL A 5 -3.01 -2.73 5.16
C VAL A 5 -3.66 -1.47 5.71
N ARG A 6 -2.84 -0.51 6.15
CA ARG A 6 -3.30 0.83 6.54
C ARG A 6 -3.41 1.73 5.32
N ILE A 7 -4.61 2.27 5.14
CA ILE A 7 -4.99 3.08 3.99
C ILE A 7 -5.01 4.56 4.39
N PRO A 8 -4.23 5.41 3.72
CA PRO A 8 -4.15 6.83 4.05
C PRO A 8 -5.46 7.52 3.68
N THR A 9 -5.84 8.55 4.43
CA THR A 9 -7.12 9.27 4.28
C THR A 9 -7.50 9.62 2.84
N PRO A 10 -6.58 10.11 1.97
CA PRO A 10 -6.93 10.42 0.58
C PRO A 10 -7.38 9.22 -0.26
N LEU A 11 -7.00 7.99 0.14
CA LEU A 11 -7.34 6.76 -0.56
C LEU A 11 -8.54 6.03 0.06
N GLN A 12 -9.00 6.42 1.26
CA GLN A 12 -10.07 5.72 1.97
C GLN A 12 -11.40 5.73 1.20
N LYS A 13 -11.66 6.74 0.36
CA LYS A 13 -12.84 6.76 -0.52
C LYS A 13 -12.88 5.57 -1.48
N LEU A 14 -11.73 5.02 -1.87
CA LEU A 14 -11.64 3.82 -2.71
C LEU A 14 -11.86 2.54 -1.90
N THR A 15 -11.58 2.58 -0.60
CA THR A 15 -11.72 1.44 0.32
C THR A 15 -13.01 1.47 1.15
N LYS A 16 -14.05 2.19 0.68
CA LYS A 16 -15.35 2.36 1.37
C LYS A 16 -15.18 2.95 2.78
N ASP A 17 -14.33 3.97 2.87
CA ASP A 17 -14.00 4.70 4.10
C ASP A 17 -13.32 3.85 5.18
N LYS A 18 -12.75 2.71 4.80
CA LYS A 18 -11.97 1.85 5.71
C LYS A 18 -10.52 2.33 5.80
N ALA A 19 -10.10 2.64 7.02
CA ALA A 19 -8.71 2.96 7.35
C ALA A 19 -7.79 1.74 7.33
N ASP A 20 -8.35 0.56 7.59
CA ASP A 20 -7.63 -0.71 7.60
C ASP A 20 -8.38 -1.73 6.73
N VAL A 21 -7.65 -2.44 5.88
CA VAL A 21 -8.18 -3.53 5.07
C VAL A 21 -7.31 -4.77 5.25
N LEU A 22 -7.92 -5.94 5.19
CA LEU A 22 -7.20 -7.20 5.15
C LEU A 22 -7.00 -7.63 3.70
N ALA A 23 -5.80 -8.07 3.38
CA ALA A 23 -5.44 -8.58 2.07
C ALA A 23 -4.54 -9.81 2.22
N GLU A 24 -4.46 -10.61 1.15
CA GLU A 24 -3.56 -11.76 1.08
C GLU A 24 -2.59 -11.56 -0.08
N ALA A 25 -1.29 -11.68 0.21
CA ALA A 25 -0.22 -11.53 -0.76
C ALA A 25 1.08 -12.15 -0.24
N ARG A 26 2.00 -12.49 -1.14
CA ARG A 26 3.35 -12.98 -0.82
C ARG A 26 4.39 -11.86 -0.83
N ASP A 27 4.15 -10.80 -1.59
CA ASP A 27 4.99 -9.62 -1.68
C ASP A 27 4.17 -8.34 -1.93
N ILE A 28 4.83 -7.19 -1.91
CA ILE A 28 4.20 -5.88 -2.10
C ILE A 28 3.51 -5.76 -3.47
N ARG A 29 4.09 -6.34 -4.52
CA ARG A 29 3.49 -6.30 -5.86
C ARG A 29 2.16 -7.05 -5.88
N GLU A 30 2.14 -8.28 -5.37
CA GLU A 30 0.91 -9.07 -5.25
C GLU A 30 -0.11 -8.39 -4.33
N LEU A 31 0.35 -7.72 -3.27
CA LEU A 31 -0.52 -6.95 -2.37
C LEU A 31 -1.25 -5.84 -3.12
N ILE A 32 -0.55 -5.06 -3.94
CA ILE A 32 -1.15 -3.98 -4.73
C ILE A 32 -2.15 -4.54 -5.75
N GLU A 33 -1.86 -5.69 -6.33
CA GLU A 33 -2.81 -6.35 -7.25
C GLU A 33 -4.04 -6.90 -6.52
N ASN A 34 -3.88 -7.44 -5.31
CA ASN A 34 -4.99 -7.88 -4.47
C ASN A 34 -5.88 -6.67 -4.07
N LEU A 35 -5.26 -5.56 -3.69
CA LEU A 35 -5.97 -4.32 -3.37
C LEU A 35 -6.72 -3.78 -4.59
N GLU A 36 -6.15 -3.81 -5.80
CA GLU A 36 -6.84 -3.39 -7.02
C GLU A 36 -8.07 -4.26 -7.34
N LYS A 37 -7.96 -5.58 -7.15
CA LYS A 37 -9.09 -6.50 -7.36
C LYS A 37 -10.26 -6.20 -6.41
N ASN A 38 -9.96 -5.87 -5.15
CA ASN A 38 -10.98 -5.59 -4.14
C ASN A 38 -11.47 -4.13 -4.14
N PHE A 39 -10.60 -3.20 -4.54
CA PHE A 39 -10.80 -1.76 -4.52
C PHE A 39 -10.27 -1.14 -5.83
N PRO A 40 -11.02 -1.26 -6.95
CA PRO A 40 -10.58 -0.80 -8.26
C PRO A 40 -10.18 0.68 -8.27
N GLY A 41 -9.07 0.97 -8.94
CA GLY A 41 -8.48 2.31 -9.07
C GLY A 41 -7.42 2.64 -8.01
N ILE A 42 -7.23 1.82 -6.98
CA ILE A 42 -6.18 2.04 -5.96
C ILE A 42 -4.79 1.88 -6.55
N LYS A 43 -4.56 0.90 -7.43
CA LYS A 43 -3.26 0.69 -8.08
C LYS A 43 -2.85 1.90 -8.91
N SER A 44 -3.79 2.56 -9.61
CA SER A 44 -3.48 3.78 -10.36
C SER A 44 -3.04 4.96 -9.47
N ARG A 45 -3.40 4.95 -8.19
CA ARG A 45 -2.95 5.94 -7.19
C ARG A 45 -1.58 5.62 -6.61
N LEU A 46 -1.22 4.34 -6.51
CA LEU A 46 0.04 3.87 -5.92
C LEU A 46 1.16 3.71 -6.96
N CYS A 47 0.81 3.25 -8.15
CA CYS A 47 1.72 2.95 -9.26
C CYS A 47 1.56 3.93 -10.42
N ASP A 48 2.60 4.03 -11.25
CA ASP A 48 2.58 4.69 -12.56
C ASP A 48 2.06 3.75 -13.67
N GLU A 49 1.98 4.27 -14.90
CA GLU A 49 1.50 3.52 -16.07
C GLU A 49 2.41 2.35 -16.47
N LYS A 50 3.67 2.33 -16.01
CA LYS A 50 4.61 1.22 -16.22
C LYS A 50 4.53 0.18 -15.10
N GLY A 51 3.67 0.38 -14.11
CA GLY A 51 3.50 -0.48 -12.95
C GLY A 51 4.50 -0.24 -11.82
N GLY A 52 5.38 0.76 -11.95
CA GLY A 52 6.33 1.13 -10.90
C GLY A 52 5.67 1.92 -9.78
N LEU A 53 6.16 1.77 -8.55
CA LEU A 53 5.69 2.57 -7.41
C LEU A 53 5.99 4.05 -7.63
N ARG A 54 4.99 4.92 -7.39
CA ARG A 54 5.16 6.37 -7.52
C ARG A 54 6.13 6.88 -6.46
N ARG A 55 7.03 7.78 -6.85
CA ARG A 55 8.04 8.39 -5.95
C ARG A 55 7.47 9.08 -4.70
N PHE A 56 6.21 9.50 -4.75
CA PHE A 56 5.52 10.20 -3.67
C PHE A 56 4.66 9.25 -2.82
N ILE A 57 4.85 7.95 -2.94
CA ILE A 57 4.15 6.95 -2.14
C ILE A 57 5.22 6.16 -1.39
N ASN A 58 5.19 6.29 -0.08
CA ASN A 58 6.06 5.55 0.80
C ASN A 58 5.27 4.35 1.33
N ILE A 59 5.86 3.17 1.30
CA ILE A 59 5.24 1.94 1.79
C ILE A 59 6.17 1.37 2.86
N TYR A 60 5.59 0.96 3.97
CA TYR A 60 6.30 0.39 5.10
C TYR A 60 5.75 -0.99 5.40
N VAL A 61 6.62 -1.95 5.73
CA VAL A 61 6.25 -3.25 6.28
C VAL A 61 6.75 -3.29 7.71
N ASN A 62 5.85 -3.42 8.69
CA ASN A 62 6.17 -3.39 10.12
C ASN A 62 7.10 -2.22 10.50
N GLU A 63 6.75 -1.01 10.05
CA GLU A 63 7.50 0.25 10.29
C GLU A 63 8.81 0.40 9.49
N GLU A 64 9.20 -0.59 8.68
CA GLU A 64 10.40 -0.55 7.84
C GLU A 64 10.07 -0.14 6.39
N ASP A 65 10.74 0.89 5.86
CA ASP A 65 10.49 1.39 4.50
C ASP A 65 11.01 0.41 3.45
N ILE A 66 10.13 0.00 2.53
CA ILE A 66 10.46 -1.00 1.51
C ILE A 66 11.59 -0.56 0.56
N ARG A 67 11.92 0.74 0.52
CA ARG A 67 13.05 1.27 -0.26
C ARG A 67 14.40 0.83 0.25
N PHE A 68 14.51 0.46 1.53
CA PHE A 68 15.71 -0.15 2.10
C PHE A 68 15.66 -1.67 2.11
N LEU A 69 14.54 -2.25 1.65
CA LEU A 69 14.34 -3.70 1.50
C LEU A 69 14.46 -4.09 0.02
N ASN A 70 13.42 -4.71 -0.54
CA ASN A 70 13.38 -5.17 -1.92
C ASN A 70 12.30 -4.47 -2.74
N LEU A 71 11.92 -3.24 -2.36
CA LEU A 71 10.87 -2.45 -3.00
C LEU A 71 9.57 -3.27 -3.15
N ASP A 72 9.06 -3.38 -4.38
CA ASP A 72 7.84 -4.11 -4.71
C ASP A 72 7.97 -5.63 -4.58
N LYS A 73 9.20 -6.16 -4.44
CA LYS A 73 9.49 -7.57 -4.19
C LYS A 73 9.70 -7.90 -2.71
N THR A 74 9.48 -6.94 -1.81
CA THR A 74 9.58 -7.19 -0.37
C THR A 74 8.56 -8.25 0.03
N LEU A 75 9.04 -9.36 0.59
CA LEU A 75 8.22 -10.49 0.99
C LEU A 75 7.37 -10.13 2.21
N LEU A 76 6.15 -10.63 2.23
CA LEU A 76 5.18 -10.45 3.30
C LEU A 76 4.88 -11.80 3.96
N LYS A 77 4.62 -11.74 5.27
CA LYS A 77 4.27 -12.89 6.10
C LYS A 77 2.89 -12.70 6.71
N ASP A 78 2.32 -13.79 7.19
CA ASP A 78 1.07 -13.75 7.95
C ASP A 78 1.23 -12.87 9.19
N GLY A 79 0.29 -11.95 9.41
CA GLY A 79 0.32 -11.02 10.53
C GLY A 79 1.11 -9.73 10.28
N ASP A 80 1.79 -9.58 9.13
CA ASP A 80 2.48 -8.33 8.80
C ASP A 80 1.50 -7.15 8.65
N GLU A 81 1.97 -5.97 9.05
CA GLU A 81 1.26 -4.72 8.84
C GLU A 81 1.96 -3.89 7.74
N VAL A 82 1.21 -3.52 6.71
CA VAL A 82 1.68 -2.68 5.61
C VAL A 82 1.03 -1.30 5.72
N SER A 83 1.85 -0.26 5.80
CA SER A 83 1.37 1.13 5.85
C SER A 83 1.68 1.87 4.56
N ILE A 84 0.65 2.45 3.95
CA ILE A 84 0.79 3.29 2.76
C ILE A 84 0.73 4.76 3.19
N ILE A 85 1.82 5.49 3.02
CA ILE A 85 1.94 6.90 3.40
C ILE A 85 2.21 7.74 2.16
N PRO A 86 1.28 8.60 1.73
CA PRO A 86 1.55 9.51 0.64
C PRO A 86 2.51 10.59 1.14
N ALA A 87 3.56 10.84 0.37
CA ALA A 87 4.49 11.95 0.56
C ALA A 87 3.81 13.26 0.15
N ILE A 88 2.82 13.67 0.93
CA ILE A 88 2.20 14.99 0.84
C ILE A 88 2.94 15.86 1.85
N ALA A 89 3.59 16.93 1.37
CA ALA A 89 4.08 17.98 2.26
C ALA A 89 2.91 18.46 3.12
N GLY A 90 3.06 18.40 4.44
CA GLY A 90 2.01 18.54 5.46
C GLY A 90 0.80 19.38 5.02
N GLY A 91 -0.34 18.70 4.88
CA GLY A 91 -1.62 19.37 4.79
C GLY A 91 -1.87 20.09 6.10
N ALA A 92 -1.93 21.41 6.02
CA ALA A 92 -2.06 22.34 7.12
C ALA A 92 -3.11 21.90 8.14
N LYS A 93 -2.76 22.06 9.42
CA LYS A 93 -3.71 22.52 10.41
C LYS A 93 -3.17 23.78 11.03
#